data_AF-A0A968JC52-F1
#
_entry.id   AF-A0A968JC52-F1
#
_cell.length_a   1.000
_cell.length_b   1.000
_cell.length_c   1.000
_cell.angle_alpha   90.00
_cell.angle_beta   90.00
_cell.angle_gamma   90.00
#
_symmetry.space_group_name_H-M   'P 1'
#
loop_
_entity.id
_entity.type
_entity.pdbx_description
1 polymer ?
#
loop_
_entity_poly.entity_id
_entity_poly.type
_entity_poly.pdbx_seq_one_letter_code
_entity_poly.pdbx_strand_id
1 'polypeptide(L)'
;MKKQEQQNQVLTEEHCTQLKHQQNYYQFSIEEKEREHQQTQSQLHQTQTQLEETQQSLKFTQMQLEQSRLQAEIVLNPDEQYHLLVLEAWQAYSNDNLKKMAYFLQNSLQHKSFSTTEAVLDWLERFEEFATQDDTPLDIKLLTSSGEWRQLVRRLTSIGSLLINV
;
A
#
# COMPACT_ATOMS: atom_id res chain seq x y z
N MET A 1 -77.00 47.16 -33.41
CA MET A 1 -75.59 47.53 -33.16
C MET A 1 -75.12 47.18 -31.75
N LYS A 2 -75.61 47.81 -30.68
CA LYS A 2 -75.14 47.55 -29.29
C LYS A 2 -75.08 46.08 -28.85
N LYS A 3 -76.10 45.28 -29.18
CA LYS A 3 -76.15 43.85 -28.79
C LYS A 3 -75.05 42.99 -29.45
N GLN A 4 -74.61 43.37 -30.64
CA GLN A 4 -73.62 42.62 -31.41
C GLN A 4 -72.18 43.01 -31.00
N GLU A 5 -71.95 44.27 -30.63
CA GLU A 5 -70.71 44.69 -29.98
C GLU A 5 -70.53 44.02 -28.62
N GLN A 6 -71.58 43.94 -27.82
CA GLN A 6 -71.54 43.32 -26.49
C GLN A 6 -71.31 41.79 -26.58
N GLN A 7 -71.88 41.14 -27.59
CA GLN A 7 -71.65 39.71 -27.85
C GLN A 7 -70.24 39.44 -28.38
N ASN A 8 -69.70 40.30 -29.25
CA ASN A 8 -68.30 40.21 -29.67
C ASN A 8 -67.33 40.45 -28.51
N GLN A 9 -67.63 41.39 -27.61
CA GLN A 9 -66.79 41.70 -26.45
C GLN A 9 -66.69 40.52 -25.48
N VAL A 10 -67.81 39.86 -25.16
CA VAL A 10 -67.85 38.65 -24.33
C VAL A 10 -67.08 37.49 -24.97
N LEU A 11 -67.24 37.28 -26.29
CA LEU A 11 -66.48 36.26 -27.03
C LEU A 11 -64.97 36.53 -27.01
N THR A 12 -64.57 37.80 -27.08
CA THR A 12 -63.16 38.19 -27.04
C THR A 12 -62.57 37.99 -25.64
N GLU A 13 -63.34 38.28 -24.59
CA GLU A 13 -62.95 38.06 -23.19
C GLU A 13 -62.83 36.58 -22.84
N GLU A 14 -63.78 35.73 -23.29
CA GLU A 14 -63.68 34.26 -23.13
C GLU A 14 -62.43 33.70 -23.82
N HIS A 15 -62.18 34.12 -25.06
CA HIS A 15 -61.02 33.66 -25.82
C HIS A 15 -59.70 34.08 -25.16
N CYS A 16 -59.65 35.32 -24.64
CA CYS A 16 -58.48 35.83 -23.92
C CYS A 16 -58.25 35.07 -22.61
N THR A 17 -59.33 34.71 -21.91
CA THR A 17 -59.26 33.92 -20.68
C THR A 17 -58.73 32.51 -20.95
N GLN A 18 -59.15 31.88 -22.05
CA GLN A 18 -58.74 30.53 -22.44
C GLN A 18 -57.27 30.47 -22.87
N LEU A 19 -56.81 31.45 -23.66
CA LEU A 19 -55.40 31.63 -24.02
C LEU A 19 -54.51 31.77 -22.77
N LYS A 20 -54.98 32.52 -21.77
CA LYS A 20 -54.25 32.74 -20.52
C LYS A 20 -54.12 31.46 -19.68
N HIS A 21 -55.17 30.65 -19.62
CA HIS A 21 -55.11 29.34 -18.97
C HIS A 21 -54.12 28.41 -19.69
N GLN A 22 -54.12 28.43 -21.02
CA GLN A 22 -53.20 27.63 -21.82
C GLN A 22 -51.74 28.07 -21.65
N GLN A 23 -51.47 29.37 -21.61
CA GLN A 23 -50.13 29.89 -21.29
C GLN A 23 -49.67 29.46 -19.90
N ASN A 24 -50.53 29.58 -18.89
CA ASN A 24 -50.20 29.18 -17.52
C ASN A 24 -49.91 27.67 -17.43
N TYR A 25 -50.66 26.84 -18.16
CA TYR A 25 -50.43 25.40 -18.23
C TYR A 25 -49.04 25.07 -18.80
N TYR A 26 -48.69 25.67 -19.94
CA TYR A 26 -47.37 25.44 -20.54
C TYR A 26 -46.24 25.97 -19.66
N GLN A 27 -46.43 27.12 -19.03
CA GLN A 27 -45.46 27.69 -18.09
C GLN A 27 -45.18 26.75 -16.92
N PHE A 28 -46.23 26.21 -16.30
CA PHE A 28 -46.10 25.24 -15.22
C PHE A 28 -45.37 23.96 -15.67
N SER A 29 -45.69 23.45 -16.87
CA SER A 29 -45.05 22.26 -17.41
C SER A 29 -43.55 22.48 -17.71
N ILE A 30 -43.17 23.66 -18.18
CA ILE A 30 -41.76 24.03 -18.41
C ILE A 30 -41.01 24.08 -17.08
N GLU A 31 -41.57 24.75 -16.07
CA GLU A 31 -40.95 24.88 -14.74
C GLU A 31 -40.78 23.52 -14.05
N GLU A 32 -41.74 22.61 -14.22
CA GLU A 32 -41.61 21.24 -13.74
C GLU A 32 -40.45 20.50 -14.42
N LYS A 33 -40.35 20.59 -15.74
CA LYS A 33 -39.26 19.96 -16.50
C LYS A 33 -37.90 20.55 -16.15
N GLU A 34 -37.80 21.85 -15.93
CA GLU A 34 -36.57 22.51 -15.48
C GLU A 34 -36.14 22.03 -14.10
N ARG A 35 -37.08 21.85 -13.17
CA ARG A 35 -36.80 21.29 -11.84
C ARG A 35 -36.30 19.84 -11.94
N GLU A 36 -36.97 19.00 -12.73
CA GLU A 36 -36.54 17.61 -12.96
C GLU A 36 -35.13 17.55 -13.58
N HIS A 37 -34.85 18.44 -14.52
CA HIS A 37 -33.55 18.53 -15.17
C HIS A 37 -32.45 18.97 -14.19
N GLN A 38 -32.70 20.01 -13.40
CA GLN A 38 -31.77 20.47 -12.37
C GLN A 38 -31.50 19.40 -11.32
N GLN A 39 -32.55 18.68 -10.87
CA GLN A 39 -32.41 17.59 -9.92
C GLN A 39 -31.54 16.46 -10.50
N THR A 40 -31.80 16.08 -11.76
CA THR A 40 -31.03 15.03 -12.45
C THR A 40 -29.57 15.45 -12.64
N GLN A 41 -29.31 16.71 -13.00
CA GLN A 41 -27.95 17.24 -13.11
C GLN A 41 -27.20 17.19 -11.77
N SER A 42 -27.87 17.60 -10.68
CA SER A 42 -27.26 17.55 -9.35
C SER A 42 -26.92 16.12 -8.93
N GLN A 43 -27.80 15.16 -9.21
CA GLN A 43 -27.56 13.74 -8.90
C GLN A 43 -26.43 13.15 -9.75
N LEU A 44 -26.38 13.50 -11.04
CA LEU A 44 -25.32 13.07 -11.94
C LEU A 44 -23.96 13.57 -11.45
N HIS A 45 -23.87 14.85 -11.09
CA HIS A 45 -22.64 15.45 -10.57
C HIS A 45 -22.20 14.76 -9.28
N GLN A 46 -23.13 14.54 -8.34
CA GLN A 46 -22.83 13.83 -7.10
C GLN A 46 -22.32 12.40 -7.35
N THR A 47 -22.94 11.70 -8.30
CA THR A 47 -22.53 10.33 -8.68
C THR A 47 -21.15 10.33 -9.32
N GLN A 48 -20.83 11.32 -10.16
CA GLN A 48 -19.52 11.48 -10.76
C GLN A 48 -18.44 11.71 -9.69
N THR A 49 -18.69 12.60 -8.73
CA THR A 49 -17.76 12.83 -7.61
C THR A 49 -17.53 11.55 -6.80
N GLN A 50 -18.60 10.84 -6.44
CA GLN A 50 -18.48 9.57 -5.70
C GLN A 50 -17.71 8.50 -6.49
N LEU A 51 -17.90 8.44 -7.81
CA LEU A 51 -17.17 7.53 -8.67
C LEU A 51 -15.67 7.87 -8.69
N GLU A 52 -15.33 9.15 -8.82
CA GLU A 52 -13.94 9.62 -8.79
C GLU A 52 -13.27 9.30 -7.44
N GLU A 53 -13.95 9.58 -6.33
CA GLU A 53 -13.46 9.25 -4.98
C GLU A 53 -13.25 7.74 -4.80
N THR A 54 -14.20 6.93 -5.26
CA THR A 54 -14.11 5.46 -5.19
C THR A 54 -12.96 4.96 -6.06
N GLN A 55 -12.77 5.52 -7.26
CA GLN A 55 -11.66 5.15 -8.14
C GLN A 55 -10.30 5.50 -7.53
N GLN A 56 -10.18 6.66 -6.88
CA GLN A 56 -8.95 7.05 -6.19
C GLN A 56 -8.66 6.12 -5.01
N SER A 57 -9.68 5.83 -4.19
CA SER A 57 -9.56 4.89 -3.07
C SER A 57 -9.17 3.48 -3.51
N LEU A 58 -9.76 3.00 -4.62
CA LEU A 58 -9.43 1.70 -5.20
C LEU A 58 -7.98 1.65 -5.68
N LYS A 59 -7.52 2.68 -6.41
CA LYS A 59 -6.11 2.78 -6.85
C LYS A 59 -5.14 2.78 -5.68
N PHE A 60 -5.47 3.54 -4.63
CA PHE A 60 -4.67 3.60 -3.42
C PHE A 60 -4.59 2.23 -2.73
N THR A 61 -5.73 1.55 -2.59
CA THR A 61 -5.80 0.21 -1.99
C THR A 61 -5.02 -0.83 -2.80
N GLN A 62 -5.11 -0.77 -4.13
CA GLN A 62 -4.35 -1.66 -5.03
C GLN A 62 -2.85 -1.48 -4.86
N MET A 63 -2.38 -0.24 -4.78
CA MET A 63 -0.97 0.06 -4.54
C MET A 63 -0.49 -0.45 -3.18
N GLN A 64 -1.30 -0.29 -2.12
CA GLN A 64 -0.97 -0.82 -0.79
C GLN A 64 -0.90 -2.35 -0.78
N LEU A 65 -1.80 -3.01 -1.50
CA LEU A 65 -1.81 -4.47 -1.61
C LEU A 65 -0.60 -4.99 -2.37
N GLU A 66 -0.22 -4.34 -3.47
CA GLU A 66 1.00 -4.70 -4.22
C GLU A 66 2.25 -4.50 -3.35
N GLN A 67 2.36 -3.37 -2.65
CA GLN A 67 3.47 -3.12 -1.72
C GLN A 67 3.54 -4.20 -0.63
N SER A 68 2.41 -4.56 -0.04
CA SER A 68 2.33 -5.61 0.97
C SER A 68 2.69 -6.98 0.40
N ARG A 69 2.30 -7.27 -0.86
CA ARG A 69 2.66 -8.52 -1.54
C ARG A 69 4.17 -8.60 -1.77
N LEU A 70 4.79 -7.53 -2.26
CA LEU A 70 6.25 -7.48 -2.47
C LEU A 70 7.00 -7.65 -1.14
N GLN A 71 6.55 -6.98 -0.08
CA GLN A 71 7.12 -7.19 1.26
C GLN A 71 6.93 -8.62 1.76
N ALA A 72 5.76 -9.22 1.52
CA ALA A 72 5.51 -10.61 1.85
C ALA A 72 6.38 -11.56 1.02
N GLU A 73 6.64 -11.29 -0.26
CA GLU A 73 7.54 -12.09 -1.11
C GLU A 73 8.97 -12.09 -0.54
N ILE A 74 9.48 -10.95 -0.07
CA ILE A 74 10.76 -10.85 0.67
C ILE A 74 10.71 -11.71 1.95
N VAL A 75 9.61 -11.67 2.70
CA VAL A 75 9.38 -12.49 3.92
C VAL A 75 9.10 -13.97 3.60
N LEU A 76 8.80 -14.33 2.35
CA LEU A 76 8.55 -15.70 1.93
C LEU A 76 9.75 -16.33 1.22
N ASN A 77 10.74 -15.53 0.82
CA ASN A 77 11.99 -16.01 0.28
C ASN A 77 13.04 -16.18 1.41
N PRO A 78 13.34 -17.41 1.85
CA PRO A 78 14.27 -17.64 2.95
C PRO A 78 15.70 -17.19 2.61
N ASP A 79 16.10 -17.24 1.35
CA ASP A 79 17.44 -16.79 0.93
C ASP A 79 17.58 -15.27 1.01
N GLU A 80 16.53 -14.50 0.69
CA GLU A 80 16.55 -13.03 0.83
C GLU A 80 16.53 -12.59 2.29
N GLN A 81 15.75 -13.26 3.14
CA GLN A 81 15.78 -13.01 4.59
C GLN A 81 17.12 -13.35 5.21
N TYR A 82 17.71 -14.47 4.81
CA TYR A 82 19.06 -14.83 5.20
C TYR A 82 20.03 -13.69 4.82
N HIS A 83 20.01 -13.25 3.56
CA HIS A 83 20.86 -12.18 3.06
C HIS A 83 20.68 -10.88 3.86
N LEU A 84 19.43 -10.44 4.09
CA LEU A 84 19.12 -9.22 4.83
C LEU A 84 19.66 -9.29 6.26
N LEU A 85 19.49 -10.42 6.95
CA LEU A 85 19.98 -10.60 8.32
C LEU A 85 21.51 -10.60 8.38
N VAL A 86 22.20 -11.16 7.38
CA VAL A 86 23.67 -11.08 7.32
C VAL A 86 24.14 -9.65 7.03
N LEU A 87 23.42 -8.88 6.20
CA LEU A 87 23.71 -7.47 5.97
C LEU A 87 23.50 -6.62 7.25
N GLU A 88 22.40 -6.83 7.97
CA GLU A 88 22.14 -6.18 9.27
C GLU A 88 23.21 -6.54 10.31
N ALA A 89 23.72 -7.77 10.27
CA ALA A 89 24.83 -8.18 11.11
C ALA A 89 26.13 -7.43 10.77
N TRP A 90 26.44 -7.28 9.48
CA TRP A 90 27.60 -6.51 9.01
C TRP A 90 27.51 -5.03 9.43
N GLN A 91 26.35 -4.40 9.25
CA GLN A 91 26.13 -3.03 9.68
C GLN A 91 26.27 -2.89 11.20
N ALA A 92 25.76 -3.84 11.97
CA ALA A 92 25.93 -3.85 13.42
C ALA A 92 27.40 -4.01 13.83
N TYR A 93 28.16 -4.87 13.15
CA TYR A 93 29.60 -5.02 13.36
C TYR A 93 30.35 -3.72 13.07
N SER A 94 30.07 -3.09 11.93
CA SER A 94 30.69 -1.81 11.51
C SER A 94 30.38 -0.64 12.45
N ASN A 95 29.29 -0.74 13.22
CA ASN A 95 28.92 0.22 14.27
C ASN A 95 29.38 -0.24 15.68
N ASP A 96 30.40 -1.11 15.77
CA ASP A 96 30.96 -1.68 17.01
C ASP A 96 29.94 -2.41 17.91
N ASN A 97 28.79 -2.83 17.36
CA ASN A 97 27.73 -3.49 18.10
C ASN A 97 27.76 -5.02 17.89
N LEU A 98 28.78 -5.65 18.48
CA LEU A 98 29.01 -7.10 18.37
C LEU A 98 27.85 -7.95 18.91
N LYS A 99 27.08 -7.43 19.88
CA LYS A 99 25.90 -8.11 20.42
C LYS A 99 24.78 -8.18 19.40
N LYS A 100 24.48 -7.07 18.72
CA LYS A 100 23.47 -7.04 17.65
C LYS A 100 23.93 -7.85 16.44
N MET A 101 25.20 -7.78 16.08
CA MET A 101 25.79 -8.63 15.04
C MET A 101 25.53 -10.11 15.34
N ALA A 102 25.91 -10.59 16.53
CA ALA A 102 25.71 -11.99 16.89
C ALA A 102 24.23 -12.39 16.92
N TYR A 103 23.34 -11.49 17.32
CA TYR A 103 21.90 -11.71 17.25
C TYR A 103 21.40 -11.92 15.82
N PHE A 104 21.78 -11.03 14.89
CA PHE A 104 21.32 -11.13 13.50
C PHE A 104 21.87 -12.37 12.78
N LEU A 105 23.15 -12.71 12.99
CA LEU A 105 23.74 -13.95 12.48
C LEU A 105 23.03 -15.19 13.04
N GLN A 106 22.70 -15.20 14.35
CA GLN A 106 21.98 -16.32 14.93
C GLN A 106 20.58 -16.49 14.31
N ASN A 107 19.88 -15.40 14.03
CA ASN A 107 18.55 -15.45 13.42
C ASN A 107 18.60 -15.82 11.93
N SER A 108 19.68 -15.46 11.20
CA SER A 108 19.79 -15.80 9.78
C SER A 108 19.71 -17.32 9.53
N LEU A 109 20.25 -18.12 10.45
CA LEU A 109 20.22 -19.60 10.36
C LEU A 109 18.82 -20.21 10.47
N GLN A 110 17.80 -19.46 10.87
CA GLN A 110 16.42 -19.95 10.83
C GLN A 110 15.90 -20.09 9.40
N HIS A 111 16.51 -19.39 8.45
CA HIS A 111 16.06 -19.32 7.06
C HIS A 111 16.85 -20.23 6.11
N LYS A 112 18.00 -20.77 6.54
CA LYS A 112 18.85 -21.64 5.73
C LYS A 112 19.51 -22.72 6.55
N SER A 113 19.39 -23.97 6.10
CA SER A 113 20.03 -25.11 6.75
C SER A 113 21.50 -25.20 6.33
N PHE A 114 22.38 -24.64 7.17
CA PHE A 114 23.83 -24.78 7.03
C PHE A 114 24.39 -25.72 8.10
N SER A 115 25.44 -26.46 7.76
CA SER A 115 26.35 -26.97 8.79
C SER A 115 27.04 -25.81 9.51
N THR A 116 27.59 -26.06 10.70
CA THR A 116 28.30 -25.01 11.45
C THR A 116 29.43 -24.38 10.65
N THR A 117 30.20 -25.18 9.92
CA THR A 117 31.33 -24.70 9.11
C THR A 117 30.85 -23.88 7.92
N GLU A 118 29.82 -24.34 7.21
CA GLU A 118 29.24 -23.60 6.07
C GLU A 118 28.67 -22.26 6.51
N ALA A 119 27.95 -22.21 7.63
CA ALA A 119 27.41 -20.96 8.17
C ALA A 119 28.51 -19.94 8.45
N VAL A 120 29.57 -20.37 9.14
CA VAL A 120 30.70 -19.50 9.50
C VAL A 120 31.46 -19.02 8.27
N LEU A 121 31.69 -19.89 7.29
CA LEU A 121 32.35 -19.51 6.04
C LEU A 121 31.51 -18.53 5.22
N ASP A 122 30.22 -18.80 5.03
CA ASP A 122 29.33 -17.92 4.26
C ASP A 122 29.24 -16.53 4.91
N TRP A 123 29.16 -16.43 6.23
CA TRP A 123 29.18 -15.13 6.92
C TRP A 123 30.47 -14.35 6.69
N LEU A 124 31.62 -15.02 6.72
CA LEU A 124 32.91 -14.37 6.51
C LEU A 124 33.07 -13.92 5.06
N GLU A 125 32.71 -14.76 4.10
CA GLU A 125 32.70 -14.42 2.67
C GLU A 125 31.81 -13.21 2.40
N ARG A 126 30.58 -13.20 2.93
CA ARG A 126 29.66 -12.06 2.79
C ARG A 126 30.16 -10.80 3.48
N PHE A 127 30.74 -10.91 4.66
CA PHE A 127 31.31 -9.74 5.35
C PHE A 127 32.48 -9.15 4.56
N GLU A 128 33.29 -9.98 3.90
CA GLU A 128 34.37 -9.52 3.02
C GLU A 128 33.81 -8.82 1.76
N GLU A 129 32.74 -9.37 1.17
CA GLU A 129 32.03 -8.72 0.06
C GLU A 129 31.48 -7.35 0.46
N PHE A 130 30.79 -7.26 1.61
CA PHE A 130 30.23 -5.99 2.10
C PHE A 130 31.31 -4.99 2.52
N ALA A 131 32.38 -5.44 3.16
CA ALA A 131 33.55 -4.63 3.49
C ALA A 131 34.15 -3.95 2.25
N THR A 132 34.22 -4.69 1.14
CA THR A 132 34.72 -4.17 -0.14
C THR A 132 33.78 -3.12 -0.75
N GLN A 133 32.46 -3.27 -0.55
CA GLN A 133 31.46 -2.33 -1.06
C GLN A 133 31.40 -1.04 -0.24
N ASP A 134 31.53 -1.14 1.09
CA ASP A 134 31.40 -0.03 2.04
C ASP A 134 32.74 0.68 2.34
N ASP A 135 33.84 0.31 1.66
CA ASP A 135 35.22 0.78 1.88
C ASP A 135 35.65 0.71 3.37
N THR A 136 35.09 -0.25 4.10
CA THR A 136 35.28 -0.43 5.54
C THR A 136 35.99 -1.75 5.79
N PRO A 137 37.21 -1.74 6.38
CA PRO A 137 37.99 -2.97 6.50
C PRO A 137 37.38 -3.94 7.51
N LEU A 138 37.20 -5.19 7.09
CA LEU A 138 36.87 -6.30 7.99
C LEU A 138 38.11 -6.72 8.79
N ASP A 139 38.11 -6.45 10.10
CA ASP A 139 39.12 -7.02 11.01
C ASP A 139 38.69 -8.40 11.48
N ILE A 140 39.08 -9.42 10.72
CA ILE A 140 38.82 -10.84 11.03
C ILE A 140 39.41 -11.23 12.41
N LYS A 141 40.55 -10.66 12.79
CA LYS A 141 41.20 -10.99 14.08
C LYS A 141 40.38 -10.42 15.23
N LEU A 142 39.92 -9.18 15.13
CA LEU A 142 39.03 -8.57 16.11
C LEU A 142 37.72 -9.35 16.21
N LEU A 143 37.11 -9.67 15.07
CA LEU A 143 35.85 -10.40 15.01
C LEU A 143 35.96 -11.77 15.68
N THR A 144 36.92 -12.60 15.25
CA THR A 144 37.08 -13.97 15.74
C THR A 144 37.59 -14.05 17.18
N SER A 145 38.24 -13.00 17.67
CA SER A 145 38.67 -12.86 19.07
C SER A 145 37.63 -12.23 19.98
N SER A 146 36.48 -11.77 19.46
CA SER A 146 35.39 -11.25 20.28
C SER A 146 34.71 -12.34 21.11
N GLY A 147 34.15 -11.95 22.26
CA GLY A 147 33.40 -12.88 23.13
C GLY A 147 32.11 -13.35 22.47
N GLU A 148 31.43 -12.42 21.81
CA GLU A 148 30.16 -12.58 21.13
C GLU A 148 30.28 -13.58 19.98
N TRP A 149 31.27 -13.43 19.10
CA TRP A 149 31.52 -14.37 18.01
C TRP A 149 31.88 -15.77 18.51
N ARG A 150 32.81 -15.88 19.47
CA ARG A 150 33.18 -17.19 20.03
C ARG A 150 31.99 -17.87 20.69
N GLN A 151 31.13 -17.12 21.37
CA GLN A 151 29.92 -17.67 21.97
C GLN A 151 28.93 -18.13 20.90
N LEU A 152 28.75 -17.36 19.83
CA LEU A 152 27.92 -17.72 18.69
C LEU A 152 28.39 -19.04 18.07
N VAL A 153 29.66 -19.12 17.64
CA VAL A 153 30.23 -20.33 17.02
C VAL A 153 30.13 -21.54 17.97
N ARG A 154 30.42 -21.37 19.26
CA ARG A 154 30.25 -22.45 20.25
C ARG A 154 28.82 -22.96 20.32
N ARG A 155 27.81 -22.08 20.33
CA ARG A 155 26.40 -22.50 20.34
C ARG A 155 26.06 -23.35 19.13
N LEU A 156 26.55 -22.99 17.95
CA LEU A 156 26.35 -23.79 16.73
C LEU A 156 26.94 -25.20 16.87
N THR A 157 28.16 -25.31 17.40
CA THR A 157 28.80 -26.62 17.63
C THR A 157 28.12 -27.45 18.73
N SER A 158 27.57 -26.79 19.76
CA SER A 158 26.84 -27.48 20.83
C SER A 158 25.46 -27.98 20.39
N ILE A 159 24.78 -27.25 19.50
CA ILE A 159 23.48 -27.67 18.94
C ILE A 159 23.62 -28.95 18.10
N GLY A 160 24.72 -29.12 17.36
CA GLY A 160 25.02 -30.36 16.63
C GLY A 160 25.25 -31.60 17.52
N SER A 161 25.59 -31.41 18.80
CA SER A 161 25.86 -32.52 19.74
C SER A 161 24.61 -33.11 20.41
N LEU A 162 23.44 -32.48 20.26
CA LEU A 162 22.17 -32.97 20.84
C LEU A 162 21.33 -33.84 19.88
N LEU A 163 21.74 -33.98 18.61
CA LEU A 163 21.04 -34.81 17.62
C LEU A 163 21.75 -36.15 17.31
N ILE A 164 22.91 -36.42 17.92
CA ILE A 164 23.62 -37.70 17.79
C ILE A 164 23.51 -38.44 19.12
N ASN A 165 22.32 -38.95 19.43
CA ASN A 165 22.08 -40.03 20.38
C ASN A 165 20.67 -40.58 20.11
N VAL A 166 20.56 -41.44 19.11
CA VAL A 166 19.49 -42.43 18.93
C VAL A 166 20.14 -43.77 18.71
#